data_AF-A0A3N5FGX5-F1
#
_entry.id   AF-A0A3N5FGX5-F1
#
_cell.length_a   1.000
_cell.length_b   1.000
_cell.length_c   1.000
_cell.angle_alpha   90.00
_cell.angle_beta   90.00
_cell.angle_gamma   90.00
#
_symmetry.space_group_name_H-M   'P 1'
#
loop_
_entity.id
_entity.type
_entity.pdbx_description
1 polymer ?
#
loop_
_entity_poly.entity_id
_entity_poly.type
_entity_poly.pdbx_seq_one_letter_code
_entity_poly.pdbx_strand_id
1 'polypeptide(L)'
;MFTRAACIAVLLAAGMSPVRAAEPHPAKELVDRAQIGARTDPDASARDANAALELLAIQPNADLEIEARTLLCQHLSERDLTAAQKQLERARVLLPEATRQGLKAGLLSCEGEMLEITGDNARARERYDEAVLVATEAR
;
A
#
# COMPACT_ATOMS: atom_id res chain seq x y z
N MET A 1 45.01 62.48 2.10
CA MET A 1 44.54 61.58 3.19
C MET A 1 43.15 61.09 2.82
N PHE A 2 42.81 59.86 3.23
CA PHE A 2 41.57 59.08 2.98
C PHE A 2 41.66 57.90 2.00
N THR A 3 42.36 56.86 2.51
CA THR A 3 41.97 55.46 2.72
C THR A 3 41.14 54.66 1.70
N ARG A 4 41.72 53.50 1.36
CA ARG A 4 41.21 52.33 0.61
C ARG A 4 39.92 51.73 1.18
N ALA A 5 39.06 51.19 0.33
CA ALA A 5 38.08 50.17 0.72
C ALA A 5 38.07 49.05 -0.34
N ALA A 6 38.67 47.90 0.01
CA ALA A 6 38.62 46.68 -0.78
C ALA A 6 37.43 45.85 -0.29
N CYS A 7 36.46 45.61 -1.16
CA CYS A 7 35.36 44.69 -0.89
C CYS A 7 35.82 43.25 -1.16
N ILE A 8 36.03 42.49 -0.08
CA ILE A 8 36.23 41.04 -0.15
C ILE A 8 34.84 40.39 -0.20
N ALA A 9 34.48 39.84 -1.36
CA ALA A 9 33.30 39.00 -1.51
C ALA A 9 33.63 37.57 -1.06
N VAL A 10 33.12 37.18 0.11
CA VAL A 10 33.19 35.79 0.60
C VAL A 10 32.09 34.98 -0.08
N LEU A 11 32.49 34.10 -1.00
CA LEU A 11 31.65 33.06 -1.57
C LEU A 11 31.40 31.96 -0.53
N LEU A 12 30.23 31.98 0.11
CA LEU A 12 29.72 30.84 0.87
C LEU A 12 29.24 29.76 -0.10
N ALA A 13 30.11 28.79 -0.40
CA ALA A 13 29.72 27.53 -1.01
C ALA A 13 29.03 26.66 0.03
N ALA A 14 27.71 26.77 0.15
CA ALA A 14 26.90 25.85 0.92
C ALA A 14 26.94 24.47 0.25
N GLY A 15 27.61 23.52 0.91
CA GLY A 15 27.63 22.12 0.50
C GLY A 15 26.25 21.49 0.63
N MET A 16 25.48 21.50 -0.45
CA MET A 16 24.32 20.62 -0.61
C MET A 16 24.86 19.25 -0.97
N SER A 17 25.03 18.37 0.01
CA SER A 17 25.19 16.95 -0.26
C SER A 17 23.93 16.47 -1.00
N PRO A 18 24.06 15.71 -2.11
CA PRO A 18 22.90 15.17 -2.79
C PRO A 18 22.18 14.22 -1.83
N VAL A 19 20.93 14.55 -1.49
CA VAL A 19 20.01 13.59 -0.89
C VAL A 19 19.89 12.44 -1.87
N ARG A 20 20.52 11.31 -1.53
CA ARG A 20 20.32 10.07 -2.28
C ARG A 20 18.87 9.65 -2.00
N ALA A 21 18.00 9.72 -3.01
CA ALA A 21 16.67 9.15 -2.89
C ALA A 21 16.82 7.68 -2.48
N ALA A 22 16.10 7.27 -1.44
CA ALA A 22 16.08 5.87 -1.03
C ALA A 22 15.64 5.02 -2.23
N GLU A 23 16.37 3.93 -2.51
CA GLU A 23 15.96 3.04 -3.60
C GLU A 23 14.57 2.48 -3.30
N PRO A 24 13.68 2.40 -4.31
CA PRO A 24 12.36 1.83 -4.12
C PRO A 24 12.45 0.40 -3.58
N HIS A 25 11.53 0.05 -2.71
CA HIS A 25 11.41 -1.32 -2.21
C HIS A 25 11.23 -2.29 -3.38
N PRO A 26 11.95 -3.42 -3.46
CA PRO A 26 11.90 -4.32 -4.61
C PRO A 26 10.51 -4.94 -4.82
N ALA A 27 9.72 -5.11 -3.75
CA ALA A 27 8.33 -5.57 -3.85
C ALA A 27 7.37 -4.55 -4.49
N LYS A 28 7.76 -3.27 -4.58
CA LYS A 28 6.87 -2.22 -5.09
C LYS A 28 6.42 -2.48 -6.52
N GLU A 29 7.34 -2.85 -7.40
CA GLU A 29 6.99 -3.09 -8.81
C GLU A 29 6.01 -4.25 -8.96
N LEU A 30 6.16 -5.30 -8.14
CA LEU A 30 5.25 -6.45 -8.12
C LEU A 30 3.85 -6.05 -7.67
N VAL A 31 3.74 -5.25 -6.60
CA VAL A 31 2.45 -4.73 -6.13
C VAL A 31 1.80 -3.84 -7.18
N ASP A 32 2.56 -2.93 -7.81
CA ASP A 32 2.04 -2.03 -8.84
C ASP A 32 1.49 -2.82 -10.06
N ARG A 33 2.23 -3.84 -10.53
CA ARG A 33 1.76 -4.71 -11.62
C ARG A 33 0.53 -5.52 -11.20
N ALA A 34 0.51 -6.06 -9.98
CA ALA A 34 -0.62 -6.81 -9.47
C ALA A 34 -1.89 -5.94 -9.41
N GLN A 35 -1.80 -4.68 -8.99
CA GLN A 35 -2.93 -3.74 -9.00
C GLN A 35 -3.45 -3.49 -10.42
N ILE A 36 -2.56 -3.23 -11.38
CA ILE A 36 -2.94 -2.99 -12.78
C ILE A 36 -3.62 -4.23 -13.39
N GLY A 37 -3.10 -5.42 -13.10
CA GLY A 37 -3.59 -6.69 -13.63
C GLY A 37 -4.88 -7.20 -12.97
N ALA A 38 -5.26 -6.69 -11.79
CA ALA A 38 -6.32 -7.27 -10.96
C ALA A 38 -7.66 -7.48 -11.68
N ARG A 39 -8.01 -6.60 -12.63
CA ARG A 39 -9.27 -6.68 -13.40
C ARG A 39 -9.14 -7.37 -14.75
N THR A 40 -7.94 -7.46 -15.30
CA THR A 40 -7.69 -7.92 -16.68
C THR A 40 -7.12 -9.33 -16.72
N ASP A 41 -6.24 -9.66 -15.77
CA ASP A 41 -5.67 -10.98 -15.55
C ASP A 41 -5.53 -11.22 -14.03
N PRO A 42 -6.63 -11.64 -13.36
CA PRO A 42 -6.64 -11.83 -11.91
C PRO A 42 -5.64 -12.90 -11.44
N ASP A 43 -5.34 -13.90 -12.25
CA ASP A 43 -4.37 -14.95 -11.91
C ASP A 43 -2.94 -14.43 -11.98
N ALA A 44 -2.60 -13.61 -12.98
CA ALA A 44 -1.31 -12.92 -13.02
C ALA A 44 -1.15 -11.93 -11.85
N SER A 45 -2.22 -11.19 -11.54
CA SER A 45 -2.25 -10.31 -10.36
C SER A 45 -1.94 -11.07 -9.07
N ALA A 46 -2.58 -12.22 -8.85
CA ALA A 46 -2.32 -13.06 -7.69
C ALA A 46 -0.88 -13.61 -7.65
N ARG A 47 -0.30 -13.98 -8.81
CA ARG A 47 1.11 -14.41 -8.88
C ARG A 47 2.06 -13.29 -8.49
N ASP A 48 1.87 -12.08 -9.04
CA ASP A 48 2.70 -10.92 -8.71
C ASP A 48 2.55 -10.53 -7.23
N ALA A 49 1.33 -10.56 -6.67
CA ALA A 49 1.09 -10.28 -5.26
C ALA A 49 1.77 -11.31 -4.33
N ASN A 50 1.75 -12.61 -4.68
CA ASN A 50 2.49 -13.62 -3.92
C ASN A 50 4.00 -13.41 -4.00
N ALA A 51 4.54 -13.12 -5.17
CA ALA A 51 5.97 -12.81 -5.33
C ALA A 51 6.37 -11.55 -4.52
N ALA A 52 5.48 -10.56 -4.41
CA ALA A 52 5.69 -9.42 -3.54
C ALA A 52 5.81 -9.84 -2.07
N LEU A 53 4.93 -10.74 -1.60
CA LEU A 53 4.98 -11.26 -0.23
C LEU A 53 6.26 -12.05 0.07
N GLU A 54 6.83 -12.75 -0.90
CA GLU A 54 8.12 -13.43 -0.74
C GLU A 54 9.26 -12.43 -0.49
N LEU A 55 9.28 -11.32 -1.21
CA LEU A 55 10.26 -10.25 -0.98
C LEU A 55 10.02 -9.53 0.36
N LEU A 56 8.75 -9.31 0.72
CA LEU A 56 8.37 -8.63 1.96
C LEU A 56 8.69 -9.46 3.22
N ALA A 57 8.73 -10.79 3.09
CA ALA A 57 9.20 -11.67 4.16
C ALA A 57 10.69 -11.47 4.47
N ILE A 58 11.48 -10.98 3.51
CA ILE A 58 12.93 -10.73 3.64
C ILE A 58 13.18 -9.27 4.03
N GLN A 59 12.49 -8.34 3.36
CA GLN A 59 12.57 -6.91 3.59
C GLN A 59 11.17 -6.39 3.93
N PRO A 60 10.82 -6.25 5.22
CA PRO A 60 9.46 -5.87 5.60
C PRO A 60 9.10 -4.44 5.19
N ASN A 61 7.86 -4.27 4.72
CA ASN A 61 7.21 -2.99 4.51
C ASN A 61 5.71 -3.15 4.70
N ALA A 62 5.17 -2.63 5.81
CA ALA A 62 3.77 -2.86 6.21
C ALA A 62 2.77 -2.39 5.14
N ASP A 63 3.00 -1.23 4.54
CA ASP A 63 2.13 -0.66 3.51
C ASP A 63 2.03 -1.55 2.27
N LEU A 64 3.17 -2.01 1.75
CA LEU A 64 3.21 -2.89 0.58
C LEU A 64 2.64 -4.27 0.89
N GLU A 65 2.86 -4.77 2.11
CA GLU A 65 2.30 -6.06 2.54
C GLU A 65 0.78 -5.99 2.66
N ILE A 66 0.21 -4.91 3.20
CA ILE A 66 -1.23 -4.72 3.25
C ILE A 66 -1.81 -4.69 1.82
N GLU A 67 -1.19 -3.98 0.88
CA GLU A 67 -1.65 -3.95 -0.51
C GLU A 67 -1.63 -5.34 -1.17
N ALA A 68 -0.49 -6.05 -1.07
CA ALA A 68 -0.35 -7.38 -1.64
C ALA A 68 -1.38 -8.36 -1.06
N ARG A 69 -1.60 -8.31 0.26
CA ARG A 69 -2.61 -9.14 0.94
C ARG A 69 -4.04 -8.76 0.55
N THR A 70 -4.32 -7.46 0.35
CA THR A 70 -5.63 -6.99 -0.11
C THR A 70 -5.95 -7.53 -1.50
N LEU A 71 -5.00 -7.49 -2.42
CA LEU A 71 -5.15 -8.05 -3.77
C LEU A 71 -5.43 -9.56 -3.74
N LEU A 72 -4.70 -10.30 -2.92
CA LEU A 72 -4.96 -11.73 -2.73
C LEU A 72 -6.32 -11.99 -2.08
N CYS A 73 -6.73 -11.17 -1.12
CA CYS A 73 -8.04 -11.26 -0.49
C CYS A 73 -9.16 -11.13 -1.53
N GLN A 74 -9.11 -10.10 -2.38
CA GLN A 74 -10.07 -9.86 -3.46
C GLN A 74 -10.06 -10.97 -4.51
N HIS A 75 -8.88 -11.49 -4.87
CA HIS A 75 -8.79 -12.62 -5.78
C HIS A 75 -9.47 -13.88 -5.19
N LEU A 76 -9.26 -14.12 -3.89
CA LEU A 76 -9.69 -15.33 -3.19
C LEU A 76 -11.13 -15.24 -2.67
N SER A 77 -11.74 -14.06 -2.51
CA SER A 77 -13.05 -13.89 -1.86
C SER A 77 -14.12 -14.79 -2.48
N GLU A 78 -14.14 -14.91 -3.80
CA GLU A 78 -15.07 -15.78 -4.55
C GLU A 78 -14.58 -17.23 -4.78
N ARG A 79 -13.32 -17.54 -4.45
CA ARG A 79 -12.65 -18.82 -4.79
C ARG A 79 -12.39 -19.71 -3.59
N ASP A 80 -11.92 -19.10 -2.51
CA ASP A 80 -11.60 -19.73 -1.24
C ASP A 80 -11.74 -18.70 -0.12
N LEU A 81 -12.96 -18.62 0.44
CA LEU A 81 -13.29 -17.72 1.53
C LEU A 81 -12.38 -17.90 2.75
N THR A 82 -11.92 -19.13 3.02
CA THR A 82 -11.04 -19.39 4.16
C THR A 82 -9.66 -18.80 3.91
N ALA A 83 -9.14 -18.89 2.69
CA ALA A 83 -7.88 -18.26 2.31
C ALA A 83 -8.00 -16.74 2.26
N ALA A 84 -9.10 -16.19 1.73
CA ALA A 84 -9.38 -14.75 1.73
C ALA A 84 -9.38 -14.18 3.15
N GLN A 85 -10.11 -14.81 4.08
CA GLN A 85 -10.13 -14.41 5.50
C GLN A 85 -8.73 -14.40 6.10
N LYS A 86 -7.88 -15.38 5.79
CA LYS A 86 -6.50 -15.42 6.28
C LYS A 86 -5.69 -14.22 5.77
N GLN A 87 -5.89 -13.78 4.53
CA GLN A 87 -5.20 -12.60 4.01
C GLN A 87 -5.70 -11.32 4.70
N LEU A 88 -7.03 -11.20 4.87
CA LEU A 88 -7.63 -10.07 5.58
C LEU A 88 -7.08 -9.94 7.00
N GLU A 89 -7.07 -11.02 7.79
CA GLU A 89 -6.57 -10.96 9.18
C GLU A 89 -5.08 -10.63 9.25
N ARG A 90 -4.26 -11.20 8.36
CA ARG A 90 -2.83 -10.89 8.30
C ARG A 90 -2.58 -9.42 7.95
N ALA A 91 -3.35 -8.86 7.03
CA ALA A 91 -3.24 -7.44 6.68
C ALA A 91 -3.75 -6.53 7.80
N ARG A 92 -4.82 -6.92 8.50
CA ARG A 92 -5.42 -6.13 9.59
C ARG A 92 -4.44 -5.93 10.75
N VAL A 93 -3.61 -6.93 11.07
CA VAL A 93 -2.57 -6.82 12.10
C VAL A 93 -1.53 -5.75 11.79
N LEU A 94 -1.29 -5.45 10.49
CA LEU A 94 -0.28 -4.49 10.05
C LEU A 94 -0.80 -3.04 10.02
N LEU A 95 -2.11 -2.81 10.14
CA LEU A 95 -2.71 -1.47 10.08
C LEU A 95 -2.09 -0.46 11.06
N PRO A 96 -1.72 -0.81 12.31
CA PRO A 96 -1.07 0.14 13.22
C PRO A 96 0.32 0.61 12.74
N GLU A 97 0.98 -0.18 11.89
CA GLU A 97 2.30 0.13 11.30
C GLU A 97 2.18 0.85 9.95
N ALA A 98 0.97 0.93 9.40
CA ALA A 98 0.72 1.51 8.10
C ALA A 98 0.90 3.03 8.11
N THR A 99 1.64 3.55 7.14
CA THR A 99 1.81 4.99 6.94
C THR A 99 0.66 5.60 6.14
N ARG A 100 0.03 4.81 5.25
CA ARG A 100 -1.11 5.22 4.43
C ARG A 100 -2.43 4.77 5.05
N GLN A 101 -3.15 5.73 5.62
CA GLN A 101 -4.46 5.49 6.25
C GLN A 101 -5.51 4.91 5.28
N GLY A 102 -5.42 5.24 3.99
CA GLY A 102 -6.31 4.74 2.95
C GLY A 102 -6.25 3.22 2.74
N LEU A 103 -5.21 2.53 3.22
CA LEU A 103 -5.08 1.08 3.09
C LEU A 103 -6.19 0.31 3.82
N LYS A 104 -6.73 0.88 4.90
CA LYS A 104 -7.88 0.30 5.60
C LYS A 104 -9.12 0.19 4.71
N ALA A 105 -9.29 1.09 3.73
CA ALA A 105 -10.43 1.03 2.81
C ALA A 105 -10.41 -0.26 1.96
N GLY A 106 -9.24 -0.66 1.46
CA GLY A 106 -9.11 -1.90 0.67
C GLY A 106 -9.46 -3.15 1.47
N LEU A 107 -9.08 -3.20 2.75
CA LEU A 107 -9.43 -4.30 3.64
C LEU A 107 -10.93 -4.36 3.93
N LEU A 108 -11.56 -3.20 4.16
CA LEU A 108 -13.01 -3.10 4.33
C LEU A 108 -13.76 -3.54 3.07
N SER A 109 -13.27 -3.19 1.88
CA SER A 109 -13.85 -3.67 0.61
C SER A 109 -13.80 -5.19 0.50
N CYS A 110 -12.65 -5.83 0.76
CA CYS A 110 -12.59 -7.30 0.71
C CYS A 110 -13.50 -7.96 1.77
N GLU A 111 -13.60 -7.38 2.97
CA GLU A 111 -14.53 -7.87 4.00
C GLU A 111 -16.00 -7.78 3.53
N GLY A 112 -16.36 -6.68 2.86
CA GLY A 112 -17.67 -6.51 2.24
C GLY A 112 -17.95 -7.59 1.19
N GLU A 113 -16.99 -7.87 0.31
CA GLU A 113 -17.11 -8.92 -0.72
C GLU A 113 -17.39 -10.29 -0.09
N MET A 114 -16.64 -10.67 0.95
CA MET A 114 -16.84 -11.95 1.63
C MET A 114 -18.21 -12.04 2.32
N LEU A 115 -18.69 -10.94 2.90
CA LEU A 115 -20.03 -10.89 3.51
C LEU A 115 -21.13 -11.02 2.46
N GLU A 116 -20.97 -10.37 1.31
CA GLU A 116 -21.89 -10.46 0.17
C GLU A 116 -21.98 -11.90 -0.36
N ILE A 117 -20.84 -12.55 -0.56
CA ILE A 117 -20.76 -13.95 -1.03
C ILE A 117 -21.43 -14.93 -0.05
N THR A 118 -21.36 -14.64 1.26
CA THR A 118 -22.02 -15.45 2.29
C THR A 118 -23.48 -15.07 2.54
N GLY A 119 -24.01 -14.05 1.83
CA GLY A 119 -25.40 -13.60 1.89
C GLY A 119 -25.73 -12.58 2.97
N ASP A 120 -24.73 -12.10 3.73
CA ASP A 120 -24.89 -11.06 4.76
C ASP A 120 -24.78 -9.65 4.14
N ASN A 121 -25.71 -9.35 3.22
CA ASN A 121 -25.68 -8.13 2.42
C ASN A 121 -25.84 -6.84 3.24
N ALA A 122 -26.50 -6.92 4.40
CA ALA A 122 -26.63 -5.77 5.29
C ALA A 122 -25.26 -5.36 5.83
N ARG A 123 -24.49 -6.30 6.35
CA ARG A 123 -23.14 -6.03 6.85
C ARG A 123 -22.14 -5.78 5.72
N ALA A 124 -22.31 -6.41 4.55
CA ALA A 124 -21.52 -6.10 3.37
C ALA A 124 -21.63 -4.60 3.01
N ARG A 125 -22.87 -4.08 2.97
CA ARG A 125 -23.12 -2.66 2.74
C ARG A 125 -22.44 -1.76 3.77
N GLU A 126 -22.57 -2.09 5.06
CA GLU A 126 -21.90 -1.33 6.13
C GLU A 126 -20.38 -1.26 5.89
N ARG A 127 -19.74 -2.38 5.54
CA ARG A 127 -18.30 -2.42 5.25
C ARG A 127 -17.93 -1.58 4.02
N TYR A 128 -18.72 -1.61 2.96
CA TYR A 128 -18.48 -0.78 1.78
C TYR A 128 -18.66 0.72 2.09
N ASP A 129 -19.69 1.09 2.86
CA ASP A 129 -19.92 2.47 3.30
C ASP A 129 -18.73 2.97 4.16
N GLU A 130 -18.24 2.16 5.09
CA GLU A 130 -17.03 2.44 5.87
C GLU A 130 -15.79 2.59 4.96
N ALA A 131 -15.63 1.74 3.94
CA ALA A 131 -14.51 1.80 3.00
C ALA A 131 -14.48 3.13 2.24
N VAL A 132 -15.65 3.60 1.77
CA VAL A 132 -15.79 4.88 1.07
C VAL A 132 -15.44 6.06 1.98
N LEU A 133 -15.91 6.03 3.23
CA LEU A 133 -15.58 7.07 4.22
C LEU A 133 -14.07 7.17 4.43
N VAL A 134 -13.41 6.04 4.74
CA VAL A 134 -11.96 5.99 4.94
C VAL A 134 -11.19 6.47 3.71
N ALA A 135 -11.58 6.03 2.51
CA ALA A 135 -10.90 6.44 1.27
C ALA A 135 -11.07 7.93 0.96
N THR A 136 -12.16 8.54 1.39
CA THR A 136 -12.44 9.97 1.18
C THR A 136 -11.69 10.84 2.18
N GLU A 137 -11.62 10.41 3.44
CA GLU A 137 -10.93 11.12 4.52
C GLU A 137 -9.40 11.02 4.43
N ALA A 138 -8.88 9.95 3.82
CA ALA A 138 -7.44 9.73 3.64
C ALA A 138 -6.80 10.55 2.49
N ARG A 139 -7.52 11.53 1.92
CA ARG A 139 -7.05 12.41 0.84
C ARG A 139 -6.13 13.54 1.32
#